data_AF-A0A8E0V7K1-F1
#
_entry.id   AF-A0A8E0V7K1-F1
#
_cell.length_a   1.000
_cell.length_b   1.000
_cell.length_c   1.000
_cell.angle_alpha   90.00
_cell.angle_beta   90.00
_cell.angle_gamma   90.00
#
_symmetry.space_group_name_H-M   'P 1'
#
loop_
_entity.id
_entity.type
_entity.pdbx_description
1 polymer ?
#
loop_
_entity_poly.entity_id
_entity_poly.type
_entity_poly.pdbx_seq_one_letter_code
_entity_poly.pdbx_strand_id
1 'polypeptide(L)'
;MILGCTLAAALVLTGCMNSNSGANSASQSHSTSGTASGSSASQTEDRSGWRTGMSVLTEMTEQDKNGKLNTITAAVVLDGEGRIRDVQLDELELTVTADDTGKVDLPSDHRTKRQKGEDYPLAAVSSLKAGWAEQVDAFGRWLTGKTADQVRGLELDTDGKAQDADLLSGCTIAVESYRNAVLRACADAREMS
;
A
#
# COMPACT_ATOMS: atom_id res chain seq x y z
N MET A 1 -51.41 11.14 10.48
CA MET A 1 -51.72 12.09 9.40
C MET A 1 -51.19 11.52 8.11
N ILE A 2 -52.10 11.04 7.26
CA ILE A 2 -51.87 10.67 5.86
C ILE A 2 -52.02 11.96 5.06
N LEU A 3 -51.04 12.35 4.25
CA LEU A 3 -51.13 13.17 3.01
C LEU A 3 -49.72 13.73 2.70
N GLY A 4 -49.18 13.65 1.49
CA GLY A 4 -49.76 13.24 0.23
C GLY A 4 -48.68 13.11 -0.85
N CYS A 5 -49.00 12.28 -1.83
CA CYS A 5 -48.31 12.08 -3.09
C CYS A 5 -48.23 13.35 -3.95
N THR A 6 -47.19 13.47 -4.78
CA THR A 6 -47.37 13.81 -6.20
C THR A 6 -46.21 13.28 -7.04
N LEU A 7 -46.60 12.70 -8.18
CA LEU A 7 -45.85 12.06 -9.24
C LEU A 7 -46.14 12.86 -10.52
N ALA A 8 -45.13 13.16 -11.36
CA ALA A 8 -45.26 13.45 -12.80
C ALA A 8 -43.83 13.57 -13.37
N ALA A 9 -43.31 12.72 -14.26
CA ALA A 9 -43.71 12.35 -15.63
C ALA A 9 -43.30 13.38 -16.72
N ALA A 10 -42.23 13.01 -17.45
CA ALA A 10 -41.82 13.22 -18.85
C ALA A 10 -42.41 14.36 -19.72
N LEU A 11 -41.57 14.97 -20.59
CA LEU A 11 -41.71 14.90 -22.06
C LEU A 11 -40.47 15.43 -22.83
N VAL A 12 -40.45 15.06 -24.12
CA VAL A 12 -39.36 14.95 -25.12
C VAL A 12 -39.22 16.20 -26.03
N LEU A 13 -38.23 16.17 -26.95
CA LEU A 13 -38.05 16.84 -28.28
C LEU A 13 -36.91 17.89 -28.31
N THR A 14 -35.99 18.03 -29.28
CA THR A 14 -35.78 17.71 -30.72
C THR A 14 -34.24 17.89 -30.94
N GLY A 15 -33.44 17.14 -31.71
CA GLY A 15 -33.52 16.72 -33.10
C GLY A 15 -32.68 17.63 -34.02
N CYS A 16 -31.55 17.13 -34.56
CA CYS A 16 -31.02 17.56 -35.86
C CYS A 16 -30.37 16.34 -36.55
N MET A 17 -31.05 15.85 -37.59
CA MET A 17 -30.55 14.97 -38.64
C MET A 17 -29.48 15.69 -39.48
N ASN A 18 -28.46 14.96 -39.92
CA ASN A 18 -27.96 15.12 -41.28
C ASN A 18 -27.56 13.74 -41.84
N SER A 19 -28.40 13.23 -42.74
CA SER A 19 -28.11 12.08 -43.57
C SER A 19 -27.24 12.52 -44.75
N ASN A 20 -26.20 11.76 -45.06
CA ASN A 20 -25.86 11.55 -46.47
C ASN A 20 -25.53 10.07 -46.70
N SER A 21 -26.29 9.50 -47.62
CA SER A 21 -26.22 8.13 -48.08
C SER A 21 -25.13 7.97 -49.14
N GLY A 22 -24.44 6.84 -49.14
CA GLY A 22 -23.56 6.42 -50.22
C GLY A 22 -23.21 4.95 -50.06
N ALA A 23 -23.93 4.10 -50.79
CA ALA A 23 -23.90 2.65 -50.68
C ALA A 23 -22.74 1.99 -51.43
N ASN A 24 -22.39 0.80 -50.93
CA ASN A 24 -21.86 -0.39 -51.60
C ASN A 24 -20.54 -0.31 -52.38
N SER A 25 -19.58 -1.15 -51.95
CA SER A 25 -19.15 -2.31 -52.73
C SER A 25 -18.43 -3.33 -51.85
N ALA A 26 -18.86 -4.59 -51.95
CA ALA A 26 -18.21 -5.74 -51.37
C ALA A 26 -17.04 -6.20 -52.26
N SER A 27 -15.93 -6.63 -51.67
CA SER A 27 -14.97 -7.56 -52.28
C SER A 27 -14.21 -8.33 -51.19
N GLN A 28 -14.31 -9.66 -51.28
CA GLN A 28 -13.41 -10.69 -50.73
C GLN A 28 -11.94 -10.42 -51.15
N SER A 29 -10.84 -10.94 -50.59
CA SER A 29 -10.46 -11.81 -49.46
C SER A 29 -8.90 -11.86 -49.39
N HIS A 30 -8.36 -12.49 -48.34
CA HIS A 30 -7.04 -13.15 -48.24
C HIS A 30 -5.75 -12.36 -47.88
N SER A 31 -5.36 -12.52 -46.60
CA SER A 31 -4.10 -13.08 -46.07
C SER A 31 -2.73 -12.51 -46.48
N THR A 32 -1.97 -11.94 -45.52
CA THR A 32 -0.81 -12.56 -44.81
C THR A 32 0.16 -11.54 -44.19
N SER A 33 0.84 -11.99 -43.12
CA SER A 33 2.14 -11.56 -42.58
C SER A 33 2.31 -10.17 -41.94
N GLY A 34 2.10 -10.16 -40.62
CA GLY A 34 3.12 -9.86 -39.61
C GLY A 34 4.15 -8.76 -39.86
N THR A 35 4.04 -7.67 -39.11
CA THR A 35 5.18 -6.99 -38.45
C THR A 35 4.63 -6.19 -37.26
N ALA A 36 4.44 -6.86 -36.12
CA ALA A 36 4.21 -6.15 -34.86
C ALA A 36 5.57 -5.61 -34.40
N SER A 37 5.94 -4.42 -34.87
CA SER A 37 6.96 -3.62 -34.21
C SER A 37 6.38 -3.21 -32.87
N GLY A 38 6.74 -3.97 -31.83
CA GLY A 38 6.52 -3.61 -30.44
C GLY A 38 7.33 -2.36 -30.14
N SER A 39 6.74 -1.20 -30.41
CA SER A 39 7.14 0.03 -29.76
C SER A 39 6.92 -0.19 -28.28
N SER A 40 8.00 -0.43 -27.53
CA SER A 40 8.02 -0.18 -26.09
C SER A 40 7.62 1.27 -25.90
N ALA A 41 6.32 1.49 -25.71
CA ALA A 41 5.84 2.71 -25.12
C ALA A 41 6.51 2.77 -23.75
N SER A 42 7.52 3.63 -23.62
CA SER A 42 7.83 4.22 -22.33
C SER A 42 6.54 4.86 -21.86
N GLN A 43 5.78 4.16 -21.01
CA GLN A 43 4.64 4.75 -20.34
C GLN A 43 5.21 5.85 -19.45
N THR A 44 5.20 7.07 -19.96
CA THR A 44 5.25 8.25 -19.12
C THR A 44 3.96 8.19 -18.31
N GLU A 45 4.03 7.63 -17.11
CA GLU A 45 2.88 7.65 -16.20
C GLU A 45 2.55 9.12 -15.95
N ASP A 46 1.32 9.53 -16.28
CA ASP A 46 0.83 10.84 -15.91
C ASP A 46 0.82 10.90 -14.37
N ARG A 47 1.72 11.74 -13.82
CA ARG A 47 1.86 11.94 -12.37
C ARG A 47 0.91 13.01 -11.84
N SER A 48 -0.04 13.48 -12.66
CA SER A 48 -1.07 14.40 -12.22
C SER A 48 -1.85 13.82 -11.02
N GLY A 49 -2.02 14.64 -10.00
CA GLY A 49 -2.73 14.26 -8.77
C GLY A 49 -2.00 13.26 -7.86
N TRP A 50 -0.72 12.95 -8.12
CA TRP A 50 0.04 12.10 -7.21
C TRP A 50 0.23 12.80 -5.85
N ARG A 51 0.16 12.00 -4.79
CA ARG A 51 0.28 12.48 -3.41
C ARG A 51 1.33 11.68 -2.65
N THR A 52 2.03 12.32 -1.73
CA THR A 52 2.95 11.67 -0.80
C THR A 52 2.49 11.87 0.62
N GLY A 53 2.59 10.84 1.44
CA GLY A 53 2.30 10.91 2.87
C GLY A 53 3.38 10.24 3.69
N MET A 54 3.51 10.66 4.96
CA MET A 54 4.42 10.03 5.91
C MET A 54 3.72 9.85 7.25
N SER A 55 4.07 8.79 7.97
CA SER A 55 3.64 8.60 9.33
C SER A 55 4.78 8.09 10.20
N VAL A 56 4.66 8.39 11.49
CA VAL A 56 5.44 7.81 12.57
C VAL A 56 4.45 7.22 13.56
N LEU A 57 4.54 5.92 13.78
CA LEU A 57 3.77 5.18 14.78
C LEU A 57 4.74 4.70 15.85
N THR A 58 4.40 4.97 17.11
CA THR A 58 5.24 4.61 18.25
C THR A 58 4.43 3.73 19.18
N GLU A 59 4.97 2.56 19.50
CA GLU A 59 4.39 1.56 20.39
C GLU A 59 5.35 1.32 21.54
N MET A 60 4.82 1.29 22.76
CA MET A 60 5.59 1.01 23.96
C MET A 60 5.00 -0.24 24.62
N THR A 61 5.86 -1.17 24.98
CA THR A 61 5.49 -2.31 25.81
C THR A 61 6.41 -2.35 27.02
N GLU A 62 5.84 -2.72 28.16
CA GLU A 62 6.60 -2.90 29.40
C GLU A 62 6.73 -4.38 29.70
N GLN A 63 7.94 -4.79 30.10
CA GLN A 63 8.22 -6.13 30.58
C GLN A 63 9.17 -6.02 31.78
N ASP A 64 8.67 -6.38 32.95
CA ASP A 64 9.35 -6.20 34.25
C ASP A 64 9.77 -4.74 34.47
N LYS A 65 11.08 -4.46 34.62
CA LYS A 65 11.65 -3.11 34.77
C LYS A 65 12.10 -2.50 33.45
N ASN A 66 11.85 -3.18 32.33
CA ASN A 66 12.32 -2.78 31.00
C ASN A 66 11.15 -2.27 30.16
N GLY A 67 11.41 -1.22 29.38
CA GLY A 67 10.49 -0.72 28.36
C GLY A 67 11.02 -1.02 26.97
N LYS A 68 10.20 -1.59 26.09
CA LYS A 68 10.50 -1.72 24.67
C LYS A 68 9.72 -0.67 23.90
N LEU A 69 10.45 0.16 23.17
CA LEU A 69 9.92 1.20 22.30
C LEU A 69 10.15 0.77 20.85
N ASN A 70 9.05 0.61 20.11
CA ASN A 70 9.08 0.37 18.68
C ASN A 70 8.56 1.63 17.98
N THR A 71 9.34 2.16 17.04
CA THR A 71 8.95 3.31 16.22
C THR A 71 8.98 2.90 14.76
N ILE A 72 7.80 2.86 14.15
CA ILE A 72 7.58 2.49 12.76
C ILE A 72 7.41 3.77 11.94
N THR A 73 8.16 3.88 10.86
CA THR A 73 8.00 4.95 9.88
C THR A 73 7.46 4.38 8.58
N ALA A 74 6.42 5.00 8.03
CA ALA A 74 5.89 4.68 6.71
C ALA A 74 5.89 5.93 5.85
N ALA A 75 6.47 5.86 4.66
CA ALA A 75 6.30 6.85 3.60
C ALA A 75 5.53 6.18 2.45
N VAL A 76 4.51 6.85 1.93
CA VAL A 76 3.66 6.32 0.85
C VAL A 76 3.60 7.29 -0.31
N VAL A 77 3.50 6.74 -1.52
CA VAL A 77 3.15 7.46 -2.73
C VAL A 77 1.80 6.94 -3.20
N LEU A 78 0.85 7.85 -3.43
CA LEU A 78 -0.47 7.56 -3.97
C LEU A 78 -0.59 8.14 -5.37
N ASP A 79 -1.28 7.43 -6.28
CA ASP A 79 -1.68 8.02 -7.56
C ASP A 79 -2.89 8.95 -7.42
N GLY A 80 -3.29 9.57 -8.54
CA GLY A 80 -4.46 10.46 -8.61
C GLY A 80 -5.79 9.79 -8.24
N GLU A 81 -5.87 8.45 -8.25
CA GLU A 81 -7.04 7.69 -7.79
C GLU A 81 -6.94 7.29 -6.31
N GLY A 82 -5.85 7.64 -5.62
CA GLY A 82 -5.62 7.28 -4.22
C GLY A 82 -5.17 5.84 -4.01
N ARG A 83 -4.66 5.16 -5.05
CA ARG A 83 -4.03 3.84 -4.93
C ARG A 83 -2.57 3.98 -4.56
N ILE A 84 -2.08 3.09 -3.72
CA ILE A 84 -0.66 3.04 -3.34
C ILE A 84 0.17 2.67 -4.58
N ARG A 85 1.13 3.52 -4.92
CA ARG A 85 2.14 3.27 -5.96
C ARG A 85 3.45 2.77 -5.38
N ASP A 86 3.81 3.27 -4.22
CA ASP A 86 5.01 2.84 -3.53
C ASP A 86 4.86 3.06 -2.03
N VAL A 87 5.61 2.29 -1.25
CA VAL A 87 5.66 2.40 0.20
C VAL A 87 7.05 2.03 0.71
N GLN A 88 7.62 2.92 1.51
CA GLN A 88 8.84 2.65 2.26
C GLN A 88 8.50 2.52 3.73
N LEU A 89 8.89 1.38 4.32
CA LEU A 89 8.69 1.07 5.73
C LEU A 89 10.03 0.87 6.43
N ASP A 90 10.20 1.40 7.63
CA ASP A 90 11.32 1.09 8.51
C ASP A 90 10.86 1.05 9.97
N GLU A 91 11.63 0.40 10.82
CA GLU A 91 11.33 0.27 12.24
C GLU A 91 12.59 0.43 13.09
N LEU A 92 12.51 1.28 14.11
CA LEU A 92 13.48 1.38 15.18
C LEU A 92 12.96 0.66 16.42
N GLU A 93 13.73 -0.29 16.95
CA GLU A 93 13.44 -0.97 18.20
C GLU A 93 14.49 -0.59 19.25
N LEU A 94 14.04 -0.01 20.35
CA LEU A 94 14.87 0.35 21.50
C LEU A 94 14.38 -0.40 22.74
N THR A 95 15.31 -0.93 23.53
CA THR A 95 15.01 -1.47 24.85
C THR A 95 15.66 -0.57 25.89
N VAL A 96 14.83 0.06 26.71
CA VAL A 96 15.23 0.84 27.88
C VAL A 96 15.21 -0.08 29.09
N THR A 97 16.30 -0.12 29.86
CA THR A 97 16.41 -0.98 31.04
C THR A 97 16.57 -0.14 32.30
N ALA A 98 15.96 -0.56 33.41
CA ALA A 98 16.17 0.05 34.71
C ALA A 98 16.71 -0.97 35.71
N ASP A 99 17.75 -0.59 36.46
CA ASP A 99 18.32 -1.43 37.51
C ASP A 99 17.57 -1.29 38.85
N ASP A 100 17.97 -2.10 39.84
CA ASP A 100 17.36 -2.10 41.17
C ASP A 100 17.59 -0.81 41.97
N THR A 101 18.50 0.05 41.52
CA THR A 101 18.80 1.36 42.13
C THR A 101 18.00 2.50 41.50
N GLY A 102 17.23 2.22 40.44
CA GLY A 102 16.48 3.21 39.68
C GLY A 102 17.31 3.92 38.61
N LYS A 103 18.52 3.44 38.32
CA LYS A 103 19.31 3.92 37.18
C LYS A 103 18.71 3.38 35.90
N VAL A 104 18.50 4.27 34.93
CA VAL A 104 18.00 3.94 33.59
C VAL A 104 19.16 3.90 32.61
N ASP A 105 19.24 2.83 31.84
CA ASP A 105 20.18 2.65 30.75
C ASP A 105 19.44 2.64 29.40
N LEU A 106 19.90 3.49 28.48
CA LEU A 106 19.42 3.55 27.11
C LEU A 106 20.31 2.69 26.21
N PRO A 107 19.75 2.08 25.15
CA PRO A 107 20.54 1.29 24.22
C PRO A 107 21.50 2.19 23.43
N SER A 108 22.68 1.67 23.09
CA SER A 108 23.69 2.38 22.30
C SER A 108 23.54 2.17 20.79
N ASP A 109 22.86 1.10 20.36
CA ASP A 109 22.54 0.86 18.95
C ASP A 109 21.21 1.54 18.60
N HIS A 110 21.28 2.61 17.81
CA HIS A 110 20.14 3.37 17.32
C HIS A 110 19.82 3.07 15.85
N ARG A 111 20.41 2.02 15.28
CA ARG A 111 20.14 1.61 13.90
C ARG A 111 18.73 1.06 13.79
N THR A 112 18.03 1.42 12.72
CA THR A 112 16.75 0.83 12.34
C THR A 112 16.93 -0.61 11.85
N LYS A 113 15.84 -1.38 11.72
CA LYS A 113 15.89 -2.76 11.20
C LYS A 113 16.48 -2.81 9.80
N ARG A 114 16.17 -1.86 8.91
CA ARG A 114 16.84 -1.80 7.59
C ARG A 114 18.34 -1.57 7.70
N GLN A 115 18.76 -0.65 8.56
CA GLN A 115 20.19 -0.33 8.76
C GLN A 115 20.97 -1.49 9.39
N LYS A 116 20.31 -2.31 10.22
CA LYS A 116 20.89 -3.54 10.76
C LYS A 116 21.09 -4.59 9.66
N GLY A 117 20.18 -4.71 8.70
CA GLY A 117 20.32 -5.66 7.60
C GLY A 117 20.53 -7.09 8.11
N GLU A 118 21.66 -7.70 7.77
CA GLU A 118 22.05 -9.04 8.24
C GLU A 118 22.27 -9.12 9.76
N ASP A 119 22.62 -8.01 10.42
CA ASP A 119 22.76 -7.95 11.89
C ASP A 119 21.41 -8.11 12.60
N TYR A 120 20.29 -8.00 11.89
CA TYR A 120 18.97 -8.31 12.42
C TYR A 120 18.61 -9.78 12.12
N PRO A 121 18.62 -10.67 13.12
CA PRO A 121 18.74 -12.13 12.92
C PRO A 121 17.43 -12.83 12.49
N LEU A 122 16.57 -12.16 11.71
CA LEU A 122 15.29 -12.71 11.27
C LEU A 122 15.45 -13.80 10.21
N ALA A 123 16.38 -13.62 9.25
CA ALA A 123 16.56 -14.56 8.16
C ALA A 123 16.90 -15.98 8.65
N ALA A 124 17.66 -16.08 9.74
CA ALA A 124 18.06 -17.37 10.32
C ALA A 124 16.90 -18.14 10.98
N VAL A 125 15.85 -17.43 11.41
CA VAL A 125 14.72 -18.02 12.16
C VAL A 125 13.40 -18.01 11.39
N SER A 126 13.30 -17.22 10.32
CA SER A 126 12.13 -17.19 9.45
C SER A 126 12.08 -18.44 8.57
N SER A 127 10.88 -18.99 8.41
CA SER A 127 10.62 -20.09 7.45
C SER A 127 10.95 -19.72 6.01
N LEU A 128 10.92 -18.42 5.67
CA LEU A 128 11.26 -17.90 4.34
C LEU A 128 12.76 -17.78 4.09
N LYS A 129 13.60 -17.89 5.14
CA LYS A 129 15.03 -17.55 5.10
C LYS A 129 15.32 -16.12 4.62
N ALA A 130 14.34 -15.24 4.74
CA ALA A 130 14.38 -13.86 4.27
C ALA A 130 14.56 -12.88 5.44
N GLY A 131 15.38 -11.85 5.23
CA GLY A 131 15.58 -10.78 6.20
C GLY A 131 14.33 -9.94 6.44
N TRP A 132 14.37 -9.06 7.45
CA TRP A 132 13.24 -8.19 7.76
C TRP A 132 12.89 -7.25 6.60
N ALA A 133 13.90 -6.63 5.98
CA ALA A 133 13.69 -5.72 4.86
C ALA A 133 13.04 -6.43 3.67
N GLU A 134 13.49 -7.64 3.33
CA GLU A 134 12.90 -8.43 2.24
C GLU A 134 11.41 -8.73 2.46
N GLN A 135 11.04 -9.10 3.69
CA GLN A 135 9.65 -9.39 4.04
C GLN A 135 8.78 -8.13 4.06
N VAL A 136 9.27 -7.02 4.61
CA VAL A 136 8.52 -5.76 4.61
C VAL A 136 8.39 -5.17 3.20
N ASP A 137 9.39 -5.39 2.34
CA ASP A 137 9.32 -5.02 0.92
C ASP A 137 8.32 -5.90 0.16
N ALA A 138 8.18 -7.18 0.54
CA ALA A 138 7.13 -8.05 0.00
C ALA A 138 5.73 -7.56 0.40
N PHE A 139 5.57 -7.12 1.66
CA PHE A 139 4.34 -6.45 2.09
C PHE A 139 4.09 -5.17 1.29
N GLY A 140 5.12 -4.33 1.08
CA GLY A 140 5.01 -3.12 0.27
C GLY A 140 4.58 -3.38 -1.19
N ARG A 141 5.14 -4.42 -1.82
CA ARG A 141 4.72 -4.86 -3.15
C ARG A 141 3.28 -5.35 -3.18
N TRP A 142 2.85 -6.11 -2.17
CA TRP A 142 1.45 -6.54 -2.05
C TRP A 142 0.48 -5.36 -1.92
N LEU A 143 0.90 -4.27 -1.27
CA LEU A 143 0.08 -3.05 -1.14
C LEU A 143 -0.08 -2.26 -2.45
N THR A 144 0.81 -2.47 -3.42
CA THR A 144 0.81 -1.71 -4.68
C THR A 144 -0.50 -1.92 -5.45
N GLY A 145 -1.11 -0.83 -5.91
CA GLY A 145 -2.40 -0.80 -6.59
C GLY A 145 -3.62 -0.82 -5.66
N LYS A 146 -3.44 -1.01 -4.35
CA LYS A 146 -4.56 -1.02 -3.39
C LYS A 146 -4.89 0.37 -2.87
N THR A 147 -6.16 0.62 -2.57
CA THR A 147 -6.61 1.80 -1.82
C THR A 147 -6.48 1.59 -0.32
N ALA A 148 -6.50 2.67 0.46
CA ALA A 148 -6.47 2.58 1.93
C ALA A 148 -7.60 1.69 2.51
N ASP A 149 -8.77 1.67 1.88
CA ASP A 149 -9.88 0.81 2.32
C ASP A 149 -9.63 -0.67 2.07
N GLN A 150 -9.04 -1.01 0.92
CA GLN A 150 -8.61 -2.38 0.63
C GLN A 150 -7.48 -2.83 1.57
N VAL A 151 -6.54 -1.94 1.91
CA VAL A 151 -5.48 -2.22 2.88
C VAL A 151 -6.05 -2.46 4.27
N ARG A 152 -7.05 -1.66 4.69
CA ARG A 152 -7.75 -1.86 5.97
C ARG A 152 -8.49 -3.19 6.04
N GLY A 153 -8.97 -3.69 4.91
CA GLY A 153 -9.61 -4.98 4.78
C GLY A 153 -8.68 -6.20 4.83
N LEU A 154 -7.35 -6.01 4.96
CA LEU A 154 -6.42 -7.13 5.15
C LEU A 154 -6.72 -7.86 6.46
N GLU A 155 -7.16 -9.11 6.34
CA GLU A 155 -7.42 -10.00 7.47
C GLU A 155 -6.12 -10.44 8.13
N LEU A 156 -6.11 -10.33 9.46
CA LEU A 156 -4.99 -10.71 10.31
C LEU A 156 -5.41 -11.79 11.31
N ASP A 157 -4.46 -12.61 11.74
CA ASP A 157 -4.65 -13.51 12.88
C ASP A 157 -4.50 -12.77 14.22
N THR A 158 -4.55 -13.50 15.34
CA THR A 158 -4.42 -12.93 16.70
C THR A 158 -3.03 -12.38 17.00
N ASP A 159 -2.01 -12.78 16.23
CA ASP A 159 -0.63 -12.31 16.36
C ASP A 159 -0.36 -11.13 15.41
N GLY A 160 -1.37 -10.64 14.70
CA GLY A 160 -1.26 -9.54 13.75
C GLY A 160 -0.58 -9.93 12.43
N LYS A 161 -0.46 -11.22 12.11
CA LYS A 161 0.08 -11.71 10.84
C LYS A 161 -1.01 -11.81 9.79
N ALA A 162 -0.64 -11.62 8.53
CA ALA A 162 -1.56 -11.75 7.41
C ALA A 162 -2.06 -13.19 7.25
N GLN A 163 -3.33 -13.35 6.86
CA GLN A 163 -3.90 -14.63 6.45
C GLN A 163 -3.94 -14.81 4.91
N ASP A 164 -3.71 -13.72 4.16
CA ASP A 164 -3.66 -13.72 2.69
C ASP A 164 -2.49 -14.58 2.19
N ALA A 165 -2.81 -15.63 1.42
CA ALA A 165 -1.83 -16.61 0.97
C ALA A 165 -0.78 -16.01 0.01
N ASP A 166 -1.17 -15.04 -0.81
CA ASP A 166 -0.24 -14.38 -1.74
C ASP A 166 0.78 -13.54 -0.96
N LEU A 167 0.32 -12.83 0.08
CA LEU A 167 1.21 -12.09 0.98
C LEU A 167 2.12 -13.02 1.78
N LEU A 168 1.58 -14.13 2.32
CA LEU A 168 2.33 -15.10 3.12
C LEU A 168 3.47 -15.77 2.33
N SER A 169 3.41 -15.80 1.00
CA SER A 169 4.49 -16.31 0.16
C SER A 169 5.79 -15.50 0.27
N GLY A 170 5.70 -14.22 0.69
CA GLY A 170 6.84 -13.31 0.81
C GLY A 170 6.97 -12.61 2.16
N CYS A 171 5.95 -12.64 3.02
CA CYS A 171 5.94 -11.95 4.30
C CYS A 171 5.24 -12.77 5.38
N THR A 172 5.99 -13.19 6.40
CA THR A 172 5.49 -14.00 7.54
C THR A 172 5.57 -13.29 8.89
N ILE A 173 6.15 -12.08 8.91
CA ILE A 173 6.15 -11.21 10.10
C ILE A 173 4.74 -10.69 10.39
N ALA A 174 4.51 -10.27 11.63
CA ALA A 174 3.30 -9.51 11.98
C ALA A 174 3.30 -8.20 11.17
N VAL A 175 2.17 -7.88 10.54
CA VAL A 175 2.03 -6.70 9.67
C VAL A 175 1.03 -5.70 10.18
N GLU A 176 0.36 -5.95 11.31
CA GLU A 176 -0.64 -5.05 11.87
C GLU A 176 -0.14 -3.61 12.04
N SER A 177 0.96 -3.42 12.76
CA SER A 177 1.49 -2.08 13.03
C SER A 177 2.02 -1.41 11.76
N TYR A 178 2.59 -2.18 10.81
CA TYR A 178 2.98 -1.65 9.49
C TYR A 178 1.76 -1.23 8.66
N ARG A 179 0.70 -2.05 8.61
CA ARG A 179 -0.58 -1.71 7.98
C ARG A 179 -1.13 -0.41 8.55
N ASN A 180 -1.14 -0.27 9.89
CA ASN A 180 -1.65 0.91 10.57
C ASN A 180 -0.81 2.16 10.25
N ALA A 181 0.52 2.04 10.22
CA ALA A 181 1.41 3.12 9.81
C ALA A 181 1.16 3.55 8.35
N VAL A 182 1.00 2.60 7.42
CA VAL A 182 0.65 2.87 6.03
C VAL A 182 -0.69 3.61 5.93
N LEU A 183 -1.73 3.12 6.61
CA LEU A 183 -3.04 3.76 6.60
C LEU A 183 -3.00 5.20 7.12
N ARG A 184 -2.19 5.45 8.17
CA ARG A 184 -1.97 6.82 8.68
C ARG A 184 -1.23 7.68 7.67
N ALA A 185 -0.22 7.14 6.99
CA ALA A 185 0.52 7.86 5.95
C ALA A 185 -0.39 8.19 4.76
N CYS A 186 -1.26 7.27 4.34
CA CYS A 186 -2.27 7.52 3.31
C CYS A 186 -3.23 8.65 3.69
N ALA A 187 -3.67 8.71 4.94
CA ALA A 187 -4.53 9.78 5.45
C ALA A 187 -3.81 11.14 5.50
N ASP A 188 -2.50 11.15 5.73
CA ASP A 188 -1.68 12.37 5.74
C ASP A 188 -1.15 12.77 4.35
N ALA A 189 -1.49 12.02 3.29
CA ALA A 189 -0.95 12.30 1.96
C ALA A 189 -1.36 13.69 1.43
N ARG A 190 -0.40 14.39 0.82
CA ARG A 190 -0.55 15.70 0.18
C ARG A 190 -0.04 15.67 -1.24
N GLU A 191 -0.58 16.53 -2.10
CA GLU A 191 -0.15 16.63 -3.50
C GLU A 191 1.35 16.90 -3.59
N MET A 192 2.01 16.19 -4.50
CA MET A 192 3.39 16.48 -4.87
C MET A 192 3.38 17.76 -5.73
N SER A 193 3.95 18.84 -5.20
CA SER A 193 4.18 20.10 -5.93
C SER A 193 5.42 20.06 -6.80
#